data_AF-A0A7G6SNY5-F1
#
_entry.id   AF-A0A7G6SNY5-F1
#
_cell.length_a   1.000
_cell.length_b   1.000
_cell.length_c   1.000
_cell.angle_alpha   90.00
_cell.angle_beta   90.00
_cell.angle_gamma   90.00
#
_symmetry.space_group_name_H-M   'P 1'
#
loop_
_entity.id
_entity.type
_entity.pdbx_description
1 polymer ?
#
loop_
_entity_poly.entity_id
_entity_poly.type
_entity_poly.pdbx_seq_one_letter_code
_entity_poly.pdbx_strand_id
1 'polypeptide(L)'
;MQQLKNDFSSVDGWSEKNFRNSLVGYGDAFGNGKNYVLFDDFFGTGKTIERQATKFVEYVRNSRYKDNRVYLLAIAGMAAAKSRLDGLGLDYHSEIWLNRGISDRYGGTDVSSKRKIMKSLEKNLAALYKGQFMPSMGYGSSEALFSVHNYNCPNNVFPIFWWPVYKDYKLRKTVFKRLR
;
A
#
# COMPACT_ATOMS: atom_id res chain seq x y z
N MET A 1 -5.23 -11.75 4.25
CA MET A 1 -6.64 -12.08 4.59
C MET A 1 -6.76 -13.21 5.61
N GLN A 2 -6.14 -14.40 5.44
CA GLN A 2 -6.28 -15.47 6.45
C GLN A 2 -5.77 -15.08 7.83
N GLN A 3 -4.63 -14.40 7.90
CA GLN A 3 -4.11 -13.89 9.17
C GLN A 3 -5.09 -12.90 9.82
N LEU A 4 -5.60 -11.93 9.05
CA LEU A 4 -6.63 -10.99 9.52
C LEU A 4 -7.88 -11.71 10.07
N LYS A 5 -8.33 -12.81 9.43
CA LYS A 5 -9.44 -13.61 9.97
C LYS A 5 -9.09 -14.26 11.31
N ASN A 6 -7.87 -14.78 11.46
CA ASN A 6 -7.40 -15.38 12.69
C ASN A 6 -7.27 -14.31 13.80
N ASP A 7 -6.79 -13.11 13.47
CA ASP A 7 -6.64 -12.01 14.43
C ASP A 7 -8.00 -11.55 14.99
N PHE A 8 -9.08 -11.72 14.21
CA PHE A 8 -10.44 -11.36 14.60
C PHE A 8 -11.28 -12.55 15.09
N SER A 9 -10.73 -13.77 15.16
CA SER A 9 -11.53 -14.97 15.46
C SER A 9 -12.11 -14.99 16.88
N SER A 10 -11.49 -14.24 17.81
CA SER A 10 -11.95 -14.10 19.20
C SER A 10 -12.80 -12.85 19.43
N VAL A 11 -13.09 -12.05 18.40
CA VAL A 11 -13.86 -10.82 18.51
C VAL A 11 -15.32 -11.11 18.21
N ASP A 12 -16.20 -10.89 19.20
CA ASP A 12 -17.63 -11.12 19.05
C ASP A 12 -18.23 -10.35 17.86
N GLY A 13 -19.12 -11.02 17.11
CA GLY A 13 -19.77 -10.47 15.93
C GLY A 13 -18.94 -10.50 14.64
N TRP A 14 -17.67 -10.93 14.70
CA TRP A 14 -16.86 -11.19 13.52
C TRP A 14 -16.92 -12.65 13.10
N SER A 15 -17.04 -12.86 11.80
CA SER A 15 -17.04 -14.17 11.17
C SER A 15 -16.33 -14.12 9.82
N GLU A 16 -16.06 -15.27 9.22
CA GLU A 16 -15.48 -15.33 7.88
C GLU A 16 -16.33 -14.61 6.82
N LYS A 17 -17.64 -14.46 7.07
CA LYS A 17 -18.55 -13.75 6.16
C LYS A 17 -18.30 -12.23 6.14
N ASN A 18 -17.59 -11.68 7.12
CA ASN A 18 -17.25 -10.26 7.16
C ASN A 18 -16.04 -9.92 6.27
N PHE A 19 -15.21 -10.90 5.92
CA PHE A 19 -13.97 -10.68 5.17
C PHE A 19 -14.15 -11.00 3.69
N ARG A 20 -13.83 -10.04 2.81
CA ARG A 20 -14.03 -10.15 1.36
C ARG A 20 -12.80 -9.67 0.61
N ASN A 21 -12.32 -10.50 -0.32
CA ASN A 21 -11.20 -10.17 -1.23
C ASN A 21 -11.67 -9.51 -2.55
N SER A 22 -12.97 -9.54 -2.82
CA SER A 22 -13.59 -9.03 -4.04
C SER A 22 -15.01 -8.55 -3.73
N LEU A 23 -15.47 -7.58 -4.52
CA LEU A 23 -16.82 -7.05 -4.49
C LEU A 23 -17.80 -7.90 -5.32
N VAL A 24 -17.28 -8.76 -6.20
CA VAL A 24 -18.08 -9.58 -7.12
C VAL A 24 -18.62 -10.81 -6.39
N GLY A 25 -19.92 -11.06 -6.52
CA GLY A 25 -20.57 -12.30 -6.05
C GLY A 25 -21.07 -12.28 -4.60
N TYR A 26 -21.02 -11.13 -3.91
CA TYR A 26 -21.38 -11.03 -2.48
C TYR A 26 -22.48 -10.00 -2.24
N GLY A 27 -23.60 -10.13 -2.95
CA GLY A 27 -24.78 -9.26 -2.77
C GLY A 27 -25.36 -9.29 -1.35
N ASP A 28 -25.11 -10.38 -0.62
CA ASP A 28 -25.50 -10.61 0.78
C ASP A 28 -24.71 -9.77 1.79
N ALA A 29 -23.50 -9.33 1.43
CA ALA A 29 -22.69 -8.45 2.28
C ALA A 29 -23.26 -7.03 2.33
N PHE A 30 -24.16 -6.68 1.41
CA PHE A 30 -24.72 -5.34 1.29
C PHE A 30 -26.10 -5.24 1.97
N GLY A 31 -26.33 -4.14 2.66
CA GLY A 31 -27.57 -3.85 3.36
C GLY A 31 -27.68 -2.38 3.75
N ASN A 32 -28.78 -1.99 4.39
CA ASN A 32 -28.92 -0.66 4.97
C ASN A 32 -28.14 -0.55 6.29
N GLY A 33 -27.62 0.64 6.61
CA GLY A 33 -26.99 0.91 7.90
C GLY A 33 -25.67 0.17 8.13
N LYS A 34 -24.98 -0.27 7.06
CA LYS A 34 -23.74 -1.05 7.15
C LYS A 34 -22.51 -0.15 7.18
N ASN A 35 -21.49 -0.62 7.89
CA ASN A 35 -20.14 -0.07 7.86
C ASN A 35 -19.25 -0.98 7.02
N TYR A 36 -18.64 -0.42 5.98
CA TYR A 36 -17.70 -1.13 5.12
C TYR A 36 -16.29 -0.60 5.37
N VAL A 37 -15.33 -1.51 5.55
CA VAL A 37 -13.92 -1.16 5.73
C VAL A 37 -13.13 -1.68 4.54
N LEU A 38 -12.54 -0.77 3.77
CA LEU A 38 -11.59 -1.11 2.72
C LEU A 38 -10.19 -1.15 3.33
N PHE A 39 -9.65 -2.35 3.42
CA PHE A 39 -8.36 -2.62 4.04
C PHE A 39 -7.25 -2.84 3.00
N ASP A 40 -6.09 -2.23 3.21
CA ASP A 40 -4.85 -2.50 2.47
C ASP A 40 -3.69 -2.65 3.47
N ASP A 41 -2.64 -3.40 3.11
CA ASP A 41 -1.46 -3.52 3.98
C ASP A 41 -0.69 -2.19 4.03
N PHE A 42 -0.70 -1.41 2.94
CA PHE A 42 0.09 -0.20 2.82
C PHE A 42 -0.51 0.88 1.90
N PHE A 43 -0.81 2.06 2.45
CA PHE A 43 -1.12 3.25 1.65
C PHE A 43 0.15 3.87 1.07
N GLY A 44 0.57 3.40 -0.12
CA GLY A 44 1.72 3.94 -0.84
C GLY A 44 1.55 5.38 -1.32
N THR A 45 1.26 5.59 -2.61
CA THR A 45 0.95 6.95 -3.14
C THR A 45 -0.52 7.33 -3.01
N GLY A 46 -1.33 6.44 -2.42
CA GLY A 46 -2.79 6.57 -2.36
C GLY A 46 -3.54 6.24 -3.66
N LYS A 47 -2.87 6.15 -4.83
CA LYS A 47 -3.53 5.95 -6.13
C LYS A 47 -4.41 4.69 -6.20
N THR A 48 -3.91 3.57 -5.68
CA THR A 48 -4.62 2.29 -5.74
C THR A 48 -5.87 2.34 -4.87
N ILE A 49 -5.73 2.74 -3.60
CA ILE A 49 -6.85 2.77 -2.66
C ILE A 49 -7.90 3.81 -3.08
N GLU A 50 -7.49 4.99 -3.58
CA GLU A 50 -8.40 5.98 -4.14
C GLU A 50 -9.27 5.38 -5.24
N ARG A 51 -8.65 4.76 -6.25
CA ARG A 51 -9.39 4.12 -7.36
C ARG A 51 -10.38 3.06 -6.86
N GLN A 52 -9.98 2.22 -5.89
CA GLN A 52 -10.86 1.18 -5.37
C GLN A 52 -11.99 1.77 -4.51
N ALA A 53 -11.67 2.76 -3.67
CA ALA A 53 -12.64 3.45 -2.83
C ALA A 53 -13.68 4.20 -3.67
N THR A 54 -13.27 4.94 -4.70
CA THR A 54 -14.19 5.64 -5.60
C THR A 54 -15.18 4.64 -6.24
N LYS A 55 -14.67 3.55 -6.82
CA LYS A 55 -15.53 2.51 -7.42
C LYS A 55 -16.50 1.90 -6.41
N PHE A 56 -16.03 1.61 -5.19
CA PHE A 56 -16.86 1.02 -4.16
C PHE A 56 -17.93 1.99 -3.66
N VAL A 57 -17.56 3.25 -3.42
CA VAL A 57 -18.49 4.31 -3.01
C VAL A 57 -19.55 4.55 -4.07
N GLU A 58 -19.18 4.60 -5.35
CA GLU A 58 -20.12 4.69 -6.47
C GLU A 58 -21.09 3.51 -6.48
N TYR A 59 -20.59 2.28 -6.29
CA TYR A 59 -21.44 1.10 -6.18
C TYR A 59 -22.45 1.22 -5.04
N VAL A 60 -22.00 1.58 -3.83
CA VAL A 60 -22.87 1.73 -2.66
C VAL A 60 -23.90 2.84 -2.88
N ARG A 61 -23.49 3.99 -3.42
CA ARG A 61 -24.39 5.13 -3.73
C ARG A 61 -25.47 4.78 -4.75
N ASN A 62 -25.10 4.03 -5.79
CA ASN A 62 -26.03 3.61 -6.85
C ASN A 62 -26.85 2.37 -6.47
N SER A 63 -26.59 1.77 -5.32
CA SER A 63 -27.38 0.64 -4.83
C SER A 63 -28.71 1.10 -4.21
N ARG A 64 -29.62 0.13 -4.00
CA ARG A 64 -30.85 0.35 -3.23
C ARG A 64 -30.59 0.61 -1.74
N TYR A 65 -29.39 0.34 -1.25
CA TYR A 65 -29.08 0.37 0.17
C TYR A 65 -28.70 1.77 0.65
N LYS A 66 -29.22 2.16 1.82
CA LYS A 66 -29.10 3.49 2.39
C LYS A 66 -28.37 3.48 3.73
N ASP A 67 -27.96 4.67 4.17
CA ASP A 67 -27.33 4.92 5.48
C ASP A 67 -26.04 4.14 5.73
N ASN A 68 -25.30 3.87 4.66
CA ASN A 68 -24.05 3.13 4.70
C ASN A 68 -22.84 4.05 4.88
N ARG A 69 -21.83 3.57 5.59
CA ARG A 69 -20.55 4.27 5.78
C ARG A 69 -19.39 3.46 5.21
N VAL A 70 -18.39 4.15 4.69
CA VAL A 70 -17.19 3.55 4.10
C VAL A 70 -15.97 4.14 4.78
N TYR A 71 -15.09 3.25 5.24
CA TYR A 71 -13.85 3.57 5.94
C TYR A 71 -12.67 2.99 5.17
N LEU A 72 -11.51 3.66 5.25
CA LEU A 72 -10.25 3.15 4.70
C LEU A 72 -9.30 2.82 5.85
N LEU A 73 -8.68 1.63 5.81
CA LEU A 73 -7.75 1.20 6.85
C LEU A 73 -6.47 0.62 6.24
N ALA A 74 -5.32 0.97 6.80
CA ALA A 74 -4.07 0.28 6.51
C ALA A 74 -3.13 0.18 7.71
N ILE A 75 -2.24 -0.81 7.69
CA ILE A 75 -1.21 -0.97 8.74
C ILE A 75 -0.24 0.22 8.70
N ALA A 76 0.24 0.59 7.52
CA ALA A 76 1.08 1.77 7.33
C ALA A 76 0.67 2.59 6.11
N GLY A 77 1.06 3.86 6.07
CA GLY A 77 0.79 4.76 4.95
C GLY A 77 1.84 5.86 4.82
N MET A 78 2.03 6.37 3.61
CA MET A 78 2.84 7.56 3.39
C MET A 78 2.04 8.81 3.72
N ALA A 79 2.64 9.78 4.42
CA ALA A 79 2.03 11.09 4.67
C ALA A 79 1.64 11.79 3.35
N ALA A 80 2.41 11.59 2.28
CA ALA A 80 2.10 12.09 0.94
C ALA A 80 0.80 11.53 0.33
N ALA A 81 0.25 10.43 0.87
CA ALA A 81 -1.05 9.90 0.44
C ALA A 81 -2.23 10.68 1.06
N LYS A 82 -2.05 11.38 2.19
CA LYS A 82 -3.14 12.00 2.96
C LYS A 82 -3.96 12.97 2.12
N SER A 83 -3.33 13.87 1.36
CA SER A 83 -4.07 14.81 0.52
C SER A 83 -5.00 14.14 -0.50
N ARG A 84 -4.61 12.97 -1.01
CA ARG A 84 -5.46 12.16 -1.91
C ARG A 84 -6.59 11.49 -1.14
N LEU A 85 -6.31 10.99 0.07
CA LEU A 85 -7.32 10.35 0.93
C LEU A 85 -8.34 11.38 1.45
N ASP A 86 -7.90 12.56 1.86
CA ASP A 86 -8.75 13.68 2.27
C ASP A 86 -9.73 14.06 1.14
N GLY A 87 -9.25 14.06 -0.10
CA GLY A 87 -10.07 14.33 -1.29
C GLY A 87 -11.19 13.33 -1.56
N LEU A 88 -11.17 12.14 -0.92
CA LEU A 88 -12.25 11.16 -1.04
C LEU A 88 -13.47 11.50 -0.17
N GLY A 89 -13.30 12.34 0.86
CA GLY A 89 -14.34 12.62 1.85
C GLY A 89 -14.74 11.37 2.65
N LEU A 90 -13.81 10.45 2.87
CA LEU A 90 -14.00 9.24 3.66
C LEU A 90 -13.11 9.28 4.90
N ASP A 91 -13.58 8.70 6.00
CA ASP A 91 -12.75 8.47 7.16
C ASP A 91 -11.67 7.43 6.83
N TYR A 92 -10.42 7.73 7.17
CA TYR A 92 -9.32 6.82 6.98
C TYR A 92 -8.39 6.77 8.20
N HIS A 93 -7.79 5.60 8.41
CA HIS A 93 -6.80 5.41 9.45
C HIS A 93 -5.61 4.60 8.94
N SER A 94 -4.44 4.98 9.43
CA SER A 94 -3.28 4.10 9.43
C SER A 94 -2.54 4.25 10.74
N GLU A 95 -2.12 3.12 11.30
CA GLU A 95 -1.39 3.08 12.57
C GLU A 95 -0.03 3.78 12.42
N ILE A 96 0.64 3.58 11.28
CA ILE A 96 1.97 4.12 11.02
C ILE A 96 1.93 5.08 9.82
N TRP A 97 2.25 6.35 10.05
CA TRP A 97 2.45 7.33 8.97
C TRP A 97 3.94 7.61 8.73
N LEU A 98 4.35 7.46 7.47
CA LEU A 98 5.74 7.58 7.04
C LEU A 98 5.95 8.83 6.17
N ASN A 99 7.01 9.56 6.44
CA ASN A 99 7.53 10.58 5.53
C ASN A 99 8.48 9.96 4.51
N ARG A 100 8.71 10.63 3.37
CA ARG A 100 9.70 10.19 2.38
C ARG A 100 11.09 10.17 3.01
N GLY A 101 11.78 9.04 2.89
CA GLY A 101 13.04 8.81 3.60
C GLY A 101 14.19 9.77 3.25
N ILE A 102 14.12 10.45 2.09
CA ILE A 102 15.10 11.47 1.71
C ILE A 102 14.42 12.83 1.57
N SER A 103 13.37 12.90 0.76
CA SER A 103 12.80 14.18 0.31
C SER A 103 12.11 14.99 1.40
N ASP A 104 11.63 14.33 2.45
CA ASP A 104 11.00 14.97 3.60
C ASP A 104 11.93 15.01 4.83
N ARG A 105 13.11 14.37 4.74
CA ARG A 105 14.09 14.29 5.83
C ARG A 105 15.21 15.32 5.73
N TYR A 106 15.60 15.68 4.51
CA TYR A 106 16.67 16.64 4.25
C TYR A 106 16.10 17.93 3.64
N GLY A 107 16.86 19.02 3.68
CA GLY A 107 16.50 20.30 3.07
C GLY A 107 17.45 20.72 1.93
N GLY A 108 16.99 21.61 1.06
CA GLY A 108 17.84 22.29 0.06
C GLY A 108 18.66 21.36 -0.83
N THR A 109 19.94 21.69 -1.01
CA THR A 109 20.88 20.95 -1.88
C THR A 109 21.14 19.52 -1.40
N ASP A 110 20.95 19.23 -0.11
CA ASP A 110 21.13 17.88 0.43
C ASP A 110 20.12 16.88 -0.11
N VAL A 111 18.88 17.29 -0.33
CA VAL A 111 17.86 16.42 -0.96
C VAL A 111 18.35 15.94 -2.32
N SER A 112 18.78 16.87 -3.17
CA SER A 112 19.28 16.57 -4.51
C SER A 112 20.51 15.66 -4.47
N SER A 113 21.46 15.94 -3.57
CA SER A 113 22.67 15.13 -3.38
C SER A 113 22.34 13.69 -2.93
N LYS A 114 21.51 13.54 -1.89
CA LYS A 114 21.14 12.22 -1.34
C LYS A 114 20.29 11.41 -2.31
N ARG A 115 19.36 12.04 -3.03
CA ARG A 115 18.60 11.39 -4.12
C ARG A 115 19.52 10.93 -5.24
N LYS A 116 20.53 11.73 -5.62
CA LYS A 116 21.52 11.35 -6.64
C LYS A 116 22.35 10.14 -6.20
N ILE A 117 22.76 10.09 -4.94
CA ILE A 117 23.47 8.94 -4.36
C ILE A 117 22.59 7.68 -4.43
N MET A 118 21.33 7.76 -3.96
CA MET A 118 20.42 6.61 -4.01
C MET A 118 20.21 6.11 -5.44
N LYS A 119 19.95 7.01 -6.40
CA LYS A 119 19.85 6.63 -7.82
C LYS A 119 21.14 6.01 -8.36
N SER A 120 22.31 6.45 -7.90
CA SER A 120 23.60 5.85 -8.28
C SER A 120 23.71 4.41 -7.80
N LEU A 121 23.23 4.11 -6.58
CA LEU A 121 23.16 2.75 -6.06
C LEU A 121 22.20 1.89 -6.90
N GLU A 122 21.05 2.45 -7.28
CA GLU A 122 20.05 1.77 -8.11
C GLU A 122 20.56 1.43 -9.52
N LYS A 123 21.49 2.20 -10.09
CA LYS A 123 22.10 1.90 -11.42
C LYS A 123 22.83 0.55 -11.47
N ASN A 124 23.18 -0.02 -10.32
CA ASN A 124 23.82 -1.34 -10.26
C ASN A 124 22.83 -2.50 -10.37
N LEU A 125 21.53 -2.22 -10.37
CA LEU A 125 20.44 -3.20 -10.38
C LEU A 125 19.91 -3.39 -11.80
N ALA A 126 19.41 -4.59 -12.13
CA ALA A 126 18.77 -4.81 -13.43
C ALA A 126 17.49 -3.99 -13.56
N ALA A 127 17.33 -3.26 -14.66
CA ALA A 127 16.15 -2.44 -14.93
C ALA A 127 14.87 -3.29 -15.13
N LEU A 128 15.02 -4.53 -15.61
CA LEU A 128 13.94 -5.48 -15.86
C LEU A 128 14.33 -6.84 -15.28
N TYR A 129 13.43 -7.49 -14.55
CA TYR A 129 13.63 -8.87 -14.09
C TYR A 129 12.30 -9.59 -13.99
N LYS A 130 12.19 -10.76 -14.66
CA LYS A 130 10.95 -11.55 -14.75
C LYS A 130 9.72 -10.72 -15.18
N GLY A 131 9.89 -9.90 -16.24
CA GLY A 131 8.81 -9.06 -16.78
C GLY A 131 8.42 -7.85 -15.94
N GLN A 132 9.10 -7.58 -14.81
CA GLN A 132 8.81 -6.43 -13.95
C GLN A 132 9.93 -5.39 -14.05
N PHE A 133 9.56 -4.14 -14.30
CA PHE A 133 10.47 -3.00 -14.25
C PHE A 133 10.83 -2.65 -12.80
N MET A 134 12.09 -2.29 -12.58
CA MET A 134 12.55 -1.81 -11.29
C MET A 134 12.00 -0.41 -10.99
N PRO A 135 11.30 -0.22 -9.86
CA PRO A 135 10.89 1.13 -9.45
C PRO A 135 12.09 1.89 -8.90
N SER A 136 12.40 3.07 -9.45
CA SER A 136 13.42 3.97 -8.89
C SER A 136 12.86 4.80 -7.74
N MET A 137 13.60 4.92 -6.64
CA MET A 137 13.18 5.59 -5.40
C MET A 137 11.91 4.98 -4.77
N GLY A 138 11.63 3.71 -5.09
CA GLY A 138 10.36 3.05 -4.81
C GLY A 138 9.22 3.49 -5.74
N TYR A 139 8.16 2.68 -5.83
CA TYR A 139 7.03 2.95 -6.71
C TYR A 139 6.45 4.35 -6.48
N GLY A 140 6.30 5.13 -7.56
CA GLY A 140 5.86 6.53 -7.49
C GLY A 140 6.83 7.46 -6.76
N SER A 141 8.12 7.10 -6.65
CA SER A 141 9.11 7.82 -5.86
C SER A 141 8.68 8.04 -4.40
N SER A 142 8.08 7.01 -3.80
CA SER A 142 7.55 7.07 -2.43
C SER A 142 8.64 7.12 -1.38
N GLU A 143 9.85 6.62 -1.67
CA GLU A 143 10.98 6.63 -0.73
C GLU A 143 10.65 5.97 0.62
N ALA A 144 9.80 4.95 0.60
CA ALA A 144 9.32 4.32 1.83
C ALA A 144 10.45 3.55 2.50
N LEU A 145 10.46 3.60 3.83
CA LEU A 145 11.34 2.81 4.70
C LEU A 145 10.48 1.97 5.63
N PHE A 146 9.85 0.94 5.06
CA PHE A 146 8.88 0.12 5.77
C PHE A 146 8.88 -1.31 5.25
N SER A 147 8.75 -2.27 6.17
CA SER A 147 8.50 -3.66 5.84
C SER A 147 7.81 -4.32 7.03
N VAL A 148 6.90 -5.23 6.76
CA VAL A 148 6.30 -6.08 7.79
C VAL A 148 7.04 -7.42 7.79
N HIS A 149 7.42 -7.90 8.99
CA HIS A 149 8.12 -9.17 9.15
C HIS A 149 7.27 -10.33 8.62
N ASN A 150 7.86 -11.24 7.83
CA ASN A 150 7.18 -12.34 7.12
C ASN A 150 6.19 -11.94 6.01
N TYR A 151 6.08 -10.66 5.66
CA TYR A 151 5.26 -10.22 4.52
C TYR A 151 6.11 -9.81 3.33
N ASN A 152 5.44 -9.69 2.19
CA ASN A 152 6.05 -9.23 0.95
C ASN A 152 6.48 -7.75 1.08
N CYS A 153 7.77 -7.44 0.89
CA CYS A 153 8.27 -6.06 0.98
C CYS A 153 7.57 -5.15 -0.04
N PRO A 154 6.90 -4.04 0.34
CA PRO A 154 6.17 -3.17 -0.58
C PRO A 154 7.05 -2.59 -1.70
N ASN A 155 6.51 -2.43 -2.91
CA ASN A 155 7.27 -1.89 -4.04
C ASN A 155 7.55 -0.38 -3.91
N ASN A 156 6.91 0.30 -2.96
CA ASN A 156 7.18 1.68 -2.56
C ASN A 156 8.50 1.86 -1.80
N VAL A 157 9.08 0.76 -1.30
CA VAL A 157 10.39 0.75 -0.64
C VAL A 157 11.49 0.86 -1.68
N PHE A 158 12.59 1.53 -1.34
CA PHE A 158 13.75 1.61 -2.21
C PHE A 158 14.18 0.21 -2.71
N PRO A 159 14.34 0.02 -4.04
CA PRO A 159 14.67 -1.28 -4.63
C PRO A 159 16.03 -1.80 -4.17
N ILE A 160 16.94 -0.93 -3.72
CA ILE A 160 18.25 -1.36 -3.21
C ILE A 160 18.12 -2.39 -2.08
N PHE A 161 17.04 -2.32 -1.28
CA PHE A 161 16.82 -3.23 -0.15
C PHE A 161 16.24 -4.60 -0.52
N TRP A 162 15.61 -4.75 -1.69
CA TRP A 162 14.83 -5.96 -2.02
C TRP A 162 14.91 -6.45 -3.48
N TRP A 163 15.49 -5.68 -4.40
CA TRP A 163 15.65 -6.10 -5.80
C TRP A 163 16.64 -7.27 -5.92
N PRO A 164 16.30 -8.40 -6.55
CA PRO A 164 17.00 -9.67 -6.36
C PRO A 164 18.23 -9.84 -7.25
N VAL A 165 18.43 -8.96 -8.24
CA VAL A 165 19.51 -9.12 -9.23
C VAL A 165 20.25 -7.82 -9.52
N TYR A 166 21.55 -7.94 -9.73
CA TYR A 166 22.36 -6.87 -10.30
C TYR A 166 22.09 -6.72 -11.80
N LYS A 167 22.66 -5.67 -12.41
CA LYS A 167 22.55 -5.39 -13.85
C LYS A 167 23.06 -6.53 -14.75
N ASP A 168 23.97 -7.37 -14.23
CA ASP A 168 24.49 -8.57 -14.89
C ASP A 168 23.68 -9.84 -14.57
N TYR A 169 22.49 -9.67 -13.96
CA TYR A 169 21.57 -10.72 -13.54
C TYR A 169 22.09 -11.67 -12.45
N LYS A 170 23.25 -11.38 -11.84
CA LYS A 170 23.70 -12.13 -10.65
C LYS A 170 22.75 -11.88 -9.47
N LEU A 171 22.47 -12.95 -8.73
CA LEU A 171 21.61 -12.90 -7.55
C LEU A 171 22.21 -12.04 -6.45
N ARG A 172 21.35 -11.30 -5.76
CA ARG A 172 21.68 -10.43 -4.62
C ARG A 172 21.23 -11.08 -3.33
N LYS A 173 22.06 -10.98 -2.29
CA LYS A 173 21.64 -11.17 -0.90
C LYS A 173 20.98 -9.87 -0.43
N THR A 174 19.66 -9.83 -0.44
CA THR A 174 18.87 -8.63 -0.10
C THR A 174 18.52 -8.58 1.38
N VAL A 175 18.21 -7.37 1.88
CA VAL A 175 17.75 -7.17 3.27
C VAL A 175 16.33 -7.67 3.43
N PHE A 176 15.46 -7.32 2.48
CA PHE A 176 14.06 -7.76 2.45
C PHE A 176 13.82 -8.72 1.29
N LYS A 177 12.87 -9.64 1.49
CA LYS A 177 12.39 -10.56 0.45
C LYS A 177 11.13 -10.00 -0.20
N ARG A 178 11.03 -10.15 -1.51
CA ARG A 178 9.80 -9.88 -2.25
C ARG A 178 9.51 -11.03 -3.23
N LEU A 179 8.36 -11.68 -3.07
CA LEU A 179 7.79 -12.61 -4.05
C LEU A 179 7.37 -11.84 -5.30
N ARG A 180 7.62 -12.42 -6.46
CA ARG A 180 7.39 -11.82 -7.77
C ARG A 180 6.58 -12.72 -8.66
#